data_AF-X1CZX0-F1
#
_entry.id   AF-X1CZX0-F1
#
_cell.length_a   1.000
_cell.length_b   1.000
_cell.length_c   1.000
_cell.angle_alpha   90.00
_cell.angle_beta   90.00
_cell.angle_gamma   90.00
#
_symmetry.space_group_name_H-M   'P 1'
#
loop_
_entity.id
_entity.type
_entity.pdbx_description
1 polymer ?
#
loop_
_entity_poly.entity_id
_entity_poly.type
_entity_poly.pdbx_seq_one_letter_code
_entity_poly.pdbx_strand_id
1 'polypeptide(L)'
;GSVERKVPENVAVRYWDDFITPFASYGFNKSHACCYAYNSYITAYLKANYPDEFICACLNTEVRRKSSDWERKVDLLTKNLNEIFIKILPKSINTCGADYKILKKKDVSLGITHTEILPSLICEGIGYESAQHIEKKQPFKGIKDFATRTKTKLVNARVVAALASNGFFGNKAKKDVVSFVDKFANWRHDIKAAGRRGVIAGNMFEPENSE
;
A
#
# COMPACT_ATOMS: atom_id res chain seq x y z
N GLY A 1 25.21 -38.47 41.03
CA GLY A 1 24.82 -37.94 39.71
C GLY A 1 25.52 -38.66 38.57
N SER A 2 26.49 -38.01 37.90
CA SER A 2 27.18 -38.57 36.71
C SER A 2 28.04 -39.80 37.02
N VAL A 3 28.75 -39.82 38.16
CA VAL A 3 29.59 -40.95 38.58
C VAL A 3 28.78 -42.22 38.85
N GLU A 4 27.58 -42.09 39.46
CA GLU A 4 26.64 -43.22 39.65
C GLU A 4 26.15 -43.80 38.32
N ARG A 5 26.09 -42.97 37.27
CA ARG A 5 25.79 -43.40 35.89
C ARG A 5 27.03 -43.90 35.13
N LYS A 6 28.11 -44.23 35.84
CA LYS A 6 29.37 -44.78 35.31
C LYS A 6 30.15 -43.82 34.39
N VAL A 7 29.98 -42.51 34.55
CA VAL A 7 30.83 -41.50 33.88
C VAL A 7 32.04 -41.18 34.77
N PRO A 8 33.29 -41.29 34.27
CA PRO A 8 34.47 -40.90 35.04
C PRO A 8 34.40 -39.45 35.52
N GLU A 9 34.77 -39.22 36.78
CA GLU A 9 34.64 -37.90 37.42
C GLU A 9 35.42 -36.81 36.69
N ASN A 10 36.67 -37.10 36.30
CA ASN A 10 37.51 -36.18 35.54
C ASN A 10 36.87 -35.74 34.21
N VAL A 11 36.16 -36.65 33.54
CA VAL A 11 35.43 -36.35 32.30
C VAL A 11 34.20 -35.48 32.60
N ALA A 12 33.46 -35.78 33.66
CA ALA A 12 32.26 -35.03 34.03
C ALA A 12 32.58 -33.57 34.41
N VAL A 13 33.62 -33.37 35.23
CA VAL A 13 34.08 -32.03 35.66
C VAL A 13 34.56 -31.24 34.44
N ARG A 14 35.42 -31.84 33.61
CA ARG A 14 35.92 -31.19 32.40
C ARG A 14 34.78 -30.79 31.45
N TYR A 15 33.78 -31.65 31.27
CA TYR A 15 32.65 -31.34 30.39
C TYR A 15 31.79 -30.19 30.93
N TRP A 16 31.66 -30.11 32.27
CA TRP A 16 30.91 -29.05 32.93
C TRP A 16 31.61 -27.68 32.83
N ASP A 17 32.91 -27.64 33.09
CA ASP A 17 33.70 -26.41 33.14
C ASP A 17 34.10 -25.92 31.75
N ASP A 18 34.51 -26.82 30.85
CA ASP A 18 35.01 -26.43 29.52
C ASP A 18 33.86 -26.17 28.52
N PHE A 19 32.67 -26.78 28.71
CA PHE A 19 31.59 -26.73 27.70
C PHE A 19 30.25 -26.22 28.23
N ILE A 20 29.70 -26.79 29.31
CA ILE A 20 28.35 -26.43 29.78
C ILE A 20 28.33 -24.99 30.32
N THR A 21 29.26 -24.65 31.21
CA THR A 21 29.30 -23.32 31.84
C THR A 21 29.56 -22.21 30.82
N PRO A 22 30.53 -22.35 29.89
CA PRO A 22 30.72 -21.36 28.83
C PRO A 22 29.51 -21.28 27.90
N PHE A 23 28.94 -22.41 27.46
CA PHE A 23 27.77 -22.40 26.57
C PHE A 23 26.54 -21.79 27.21
N ALA A 24 26.33 -21.98 28.52
CA ALA A 24 25.19 -21.42 29.24
C ALA A 24 25.15 -19.88 29.20
N SER A 25 26.30 -19.22 29.03
CA SER A 25 26.38 -17.75 28.90
C SER A 25 25.78 -17.20 27.61
N TYR A 26 25.68 -18.02 26.55
CA TYR A 26 25.12 -17.63 25.23
C TYR A 26 24.07 -18.62 24.71
N GLY A 27 23.70 -19.63 25.51
CA GLY A 27 22.70 -20.62 25.18
C GLY A 27 21.33 -19.96 25.02
N PHE A 28 20.69 -20.18 23.87
CA PHE A 28 19.40 -19.56 23.56
C PHE A 28 18.23 -20.52 23.82
N ASN A 29 17.10 -19.96 24.22
CA ASN A 29 15.89 -20.73 24.47
C ASN A 29 15.37 -21.39 23.17
N LYS A 30 15.41 -22.73 23.12
CA LYS A 30 15.03 -23.50 21.93
C LYS A 30 13.56 -23.35 21.54
N SER A 31 12.62 -23.29 22.49
CA SER A 31 11.20 -23.17 22.16
C SER A 31 10.89 -21.81 21.54
N HIS A 32 11.47 -20.73 22.09
CA HIS A 32 11.36 -19.39 21.52
C HIS A 32 11.96 -19.33 20.10
N ALA A 33 13.19 -19.83 19.91
CA ALA A 33 13.83 -19.86 18.61
C ALA A 33 13.02 -20.67 17.58
N CYS A 34 12.46 -21.81 17.98
CA CYS A 34 11.68 -22.66 17.07
C CYS A 34 10.42 -21.96 16.57
N CYS A 35 9.68 -21.27 17.45
CA CYS A 35 8.48 -20.52 17.04
C CYS A 35 8.78 -19.41 16.02
N TYR A 36 9.83 -18.63 16.24
CA TYR A 36 10.22 -17.58 15.28
C TYR A 36 10.80 -18.15 14.00
N ALA A 37 11.59 -19.23 14.08
CA ALA A 37 12.11 -19.92 12.90
C ALA A 37 10.99 -20.45 12.01
N TYR A 38 9.90 -20.96 12.62
CA TYR A 38 8.74 -21.43 11.87
C TYR A 38 8.03 -20.29 11.11
N ASN A 39 7.83 -19.13 11.74
CA ASN A 39 7.27 -17.96 11.06
C ASN A 39 8.18 -17.45 9.93
N SER A 40 9.50 -17.44 10.15
CA SER A 40 10.49 -17.10 9.13
C SER A 40 10.44 -18.07 7.95
N TYR A 41 10.29 -19.37 8.23
CA TYR A 41 10.12 -20.40 7.22
C TYR A 41 8.86 -20.17 6.37
N ILE A 42 7.71 -19.90 7.00
CA ILE A 42 6.47 -19.58 6.28
C ILE A 42 6.66 -18.34 5.40
N THR A 43 7.30 -17.29 5.93
CA THR A 43 7.58 -16.06 5.17
C THR A 43 8.46 -16.34 3.96
N ALA A 44 9.51 -17.14 4.13
CA ALA A 44 10.39 -17.55 3.03
C ALA A 44 9.66 -18.42 2.00
N TYR A 45 8.83 -19.35 2.45
CA TYR A 45 8.00 -20.19 1.59
C TYR A 45 7.06 -19.35 0.72
N LEU A 46 6.35 -18.38 1.31
CA LEU A 46 5.45 -17.50 0.58
C LEU A 46 6.21 -16.63 -0.43
N LYS A 47 7.37 -16.08 -0.04
CA LYS A 47 8.22 -15.29 -0.94
C LYS A 47 8.74 -16.12 -2.13
N ALA A 48 9.07 -17.38 -1.91
CA ALA A 48 9.63 -18.25 -2.96
C ALA A 48 8.55 -18.76 -3.93
N ASN A 49 7.35 -19.11 -3.43
CA ASN A 49 6.30 -19.75 -4.22
C ASN A 49 5.22 -18.79 -4.73
N TYR A 50 5.01 -17.65 -4.06
CA TYR A 50 4.00 -16.64 -4.38
C TYR A 50 4.62 -15.23 -4.36
N PRO A 51 5.67 -14.97 -5.16
CA PRO A 51 6.42 -13.71 -5.10
C PRO A 51 5.56 -12.48 -5.41
N ASP A 52 4.65 -12.60 -6.37
CA ASP A 52 3.75 -11.52 -6.80
C ASP A 52 2.82 -11.07 -5.67
N GLU A 53 2.13 -12.04 -5.03
CA GLU A 53 1.25 -11.81 -3.90
C GLU A 53 2.02 -11.37 -2.66
N PHE A 54 3.19 -11.95 -2.42
CA PHE A 54 4.04 -11.61 -1.30
C PHE A 54 4.45 -10.13 -1.35
N ILE A 55 4.91 -9.66 -2.51
CA ILE A 55 5.29 -8.26 -2.70
C ILE A 55 4.09 -7.33 -2.58
N CYS A 56 2.96 -7.70 -3.19
CA CYS A 56 1.73 -6.94 -3.05
C CYS A 56 1.28 -6.81 -1.58
N ALA A 57 1.38 -7.90 -0.80
CA ALA A 57 1.08 -7.92 0.62
C ALA A 57 2.07 -7.09 1.45
N CYS A 58 3.36 -7.13 1.15
CA CYS A 58 4.37 -6.28 1.78
C CYS A 58 4.08 -4.80 1.55
N LEU A 59 3.78 -4.40 0.32
CA LEU A 59 3.42 -3.01 -0.02
C LEU A 59 2.19 -2.54 0.76
N ASN A 60 1.15 -3.38 0.82
CA ASN A 60 -0.06 -3.08 1.59
C ASN A 60 0.19 -2.98 3.10
N THR A 61 1.10 -3.79 3.63
CA THR A 61 1.48 -3.75 5.05
C THR A 61 2.13 -2.42 5.41
N GLU A 62 3.06 -1.93 4.58
CA GLU A 62 3.73 -0.65 4.83
C GLU A 62 2.76 0.53 4.72
N VAL A 63 1.89 0.52 3.71
CA VAL A 63 0.86 1.56 3.52
C VAL A 63 -0.15 1.60 4.66
N ARG A 64 -0.55 0.45 5.20
CA ARG A 64 -1.50 0.38 6.31
C ARG A 64 -0.89 0.81 7.64
N ARG A 65 0.39 0.53 7.86
CA ARG A 65 1.11 0.92 9.08
C ARG A 65 1.29 2.43 9.18
N LYS A 66 1.44 3.15 8.06
CA LYS A 66 1.66 4.62 8.02
C LYS A 66 2.73 5.09 9.03
N SER A 67 3.80 4.32 9.20
CA SER A 67 4.97 4.73 9.97
C SER A 67 5.64 5.92 9.29
N SER A 68 6.35 6.80 10.01
CA SER A 68 7.03 7.98 9.42
C SER A 68 7.88 7.65 8.18
N ASP A 69 8.43 6.44 8.11
CA ASP A 69 9.34 6.01 7.04
C ASP A 69 8.66 5.10 5.99
N TRP A 70 7.33 5.04 5.96
CA TRP A 70 6.61 4.11 5.09
C TRP A 70 6.92 4.35 3.60
N GLU A 71 7.06 5.61 3.18
CA GLU A 71 7.40 5.96 1.79
C GLU A 71 8.78 5.41 1.39
N ARG A 72 9.77 5.59 2.26
CA ARG A 72 11.13 5.04 2.05
C ARG A 72 11.11 3.52 1.93
N LYS A 73 10.31 2.83 2.73
CA LYS A 73 10.19 1.36 2.67
C LYS A 73 9.48 0.90 1.39
N VAL A 74 8.44 1.61 0.97
CA VAL A 74 7.79 1.35 -0.32
C VAL A 74 8.80 1.57 -1.45
N ASP A 75 9.57 2.65 -1.44
CA ASP A 75 10.60 2.88 -2.46
C ASP A 75 11.64 1.75 -2.52
N LEU A 76 12.10 1.27 -1.36
CA LEU A 76 13.02 0.12 -1.28
C LEU A 76 12.40 -1.17 -1.85
N LEU A 77 11.11 -1.43 -1.56
CA LEU A 77 10.39 -2.59 -2.08
C LEU A 77 10.15 -2.50 -3.59
N THR A 78 10.07 -1.28 -4.14
CA THR A 78 9.75 -1.06 -5.56
C THR A 78 10.97 -0.94 -6.46
N LYS A 79 12.16 -0.65 -5.91
CA LYS A 79 13.39 -0.28 -6.65
C LYS A 79 13.82 -1.30 -7.72
N ASN A 80 13.67 -2.59 -7.46
CA ASN A 80 14.17 -3.66 -8.33
C ASN A 80 13.07 -4.66 -8.77
N LEU A 81 11.80 -4.27 -8.75
CA LEU A 81 10.70 -5.18 -9.11
C LEU A 81 10.77 -5.66 -10.56
N ASN A 82 11.33 -4.86 -11.46
CA ASN A 82 11.50 -5.24 -12.85
C ASN A 82 12.43 -6.45 -13.03
N GLU A 83 13.43 -6.62 -12.14
CA GLU A 83 14.38 -7.76 -12.19
C GLU A 83 13.69 -9.10 -11.93
N ILE A 84 12.56 -9.08 -11.23
CA ILE A 84 11.73 -10.25 -10.93
C ILE A 84 10.43 -10.28 -11.75
N PHE A 85 10.40 -9.55 -12.87
CA PHE A 85 9.26 -9.48 -13.79
C PHE A 85 7.97 -8.92 -13.17
N ILE A 86 8.08 -8.02 -12.18
CA ILE A 86 6.94 -7.32 -11.59
C ILE A 86 7.03 -5.83 -11.95
N LYS A 87 5.91 -5.27 -12.41
CA LYS A 87 5.81 -3.87 -12.82
C LYS A 87 4.68 -3.18 -12.06
N ILE A 88 4.99 -2.04 -11.45
CA ILE A 88 3.97 -1.16 -10.88
C ILE A 88 3.45 -0.22 -11.96
N LEU A 89 2.13 -0.20 -12.12
CA LEU A 89 1.44 0.65 -13.07
C LEU A 89 1.43 2.13 -12.61
N PRO A 90 1.29 3.09 -13.54
CA PRO A 90 1.21 4.49 -13.19
C PRO A 90 -0.01 4.78 -12.29
N LYS A 91 0.18 5.71 -11.35
CA LYS A 91 -0.88 6.18 -10.45
C LYS A 91 -2.01 6.83 -11.25
N SER A 92 -3.25 6.39 -11.02
CA SER A 92 -4.44 6.93 -11.68
C SER A 92 -5.67 6.80 -10.77
N ILE A 93 -6.38 7.92 -10.61
CA ILE A 93 -7.57 8.02 -9.74
C ILE A 93 -8.71 7.09 -10.16
N ASN A 94 -8.71 6.59 -11.39
CA ASN A 94 -9.80 5.75 -11.93
C ASN A 94 -9.52 4.25 -11.87
N THR A 95 -8.26 3.87 -11.63
CA THR A 95 -7.83 2.46 -11.68
C THR A 95 -7.24 1.99 -10.36
N CYS A 96 -6.64 2.89 -9.58
CA CYS A 96 -6.03 2.58 -8.29
C CYS A 96 -7.11 2.39 -7.23
N GLY A 97 -7.00 1.34 -6.42
CA GLY A 97 -7.91 1.07 -5.29
C GLY A 97 -7.35 1.59 -3.96
N ALA A 98 -8.03 1.27 -2.86
CA ALA A 98 -7.52 1.60 -1.53
C ALA A 98 -6.19 0.90 -1.21
N ASP A 99 -6.02 -0.34 -1.66
CA ASP A 99 -4.81 -1.14 -1.48
C ASP A 99 -4.12 -1.37 -2.85
N TYR A 100 -2.84 -1.72 -2.84
CA TYR A 100 -2.16 -2.29 -4.00
C TYR A 100 -2.87 -3.56 -4.43
N LYS A 101 -3.05 -3.72 -5.75
CA LYS A 101 -3.79 -4.85 -6.33
C LYS A 101 -3.08 -5.40 -7.55
N ILE A 102 -2.97 -6.71 -7.66
CA ILE A 102 -2.49 -7.37 -8.88
C ILE A 102 -3.60 -7.29 -9.94
N LEU A 103 -3.32 -6.63 -11.06
CA LEU A 103 -4.25 -6.51 -12.18
C LEU A 103 -4.12 -7.71 -13.12
N LYS A 104 -2.88 -8.06 -13.46
CA LYS A 104 -2.53 -9.18 -14.32
C LYS A 104 -1.33 -9.89 -13.74
N LYS A 105 -1.39 -11.22 -13.70
CA LYS A 105 -0.22 -12.04 -13.39
C LYS A 105 0.56 -12.32 -14.66
N LYS A 106 1.86 -12.49 -14.51
CA LYS A 106 2.74 -12.99 -15.56
C LYS A 106 2.20 -14.31 -16.07
N ASP A 107 1.87 -14.33 -17.34
CA ASP A 107 1.40 -15.51 -18.05
C ASP A 107 1.93 -15.43 -19.48
N VAL A 108 2.96 -16.23 -19.75
CA VAL A 108 3.64 -16.25 -21.05
C VAL A 108 2.68 -16.76 -22.14
N SER A 109 1.70 -17.61 -21.80
CA SER A 109 0.72 -18.12 -22.77
C SER A 109 -0.24 -17.02 -23.26
N LEU A 110 -0.48 -16.01 -22.43
CA LEU A 110 -1.30 -14.83 -22.74
C LEU A 110 -0.46 -13.64 -23.25
N GLY A 111 0.86 -13.83 -23.44
CA GLY A 111 1.79 -12.76 -23.84
C GLY A 111 2.10 -11.75 -22.73
N ILE A 112 1.72 -12.04 -21.48
CA ILE A 112 1.95 -11.17 -20.33
C ILE A 112 3.34 -11.47 -19.77
N THR A 113 4.30 -10.62 -20.11
CA THR A 113 5.72 -10.80 -19.73
C THR A 113 6.00 -10.42 -18.28
N HIS A 114 5.18 -9.54 -17.69
CA HIS A 114 5.33 -9.01 -16.34
C HIS A 114 4.02 -9.05 -15.57
N THR A 115 4.10 -9.31 -14.26
CA THR A 115 2.98 -9.11 -13.35
C THR A 115 2.76 -7.61 -13.15
N GLU A 116 1.53 -7.15 -13.39
CA GLU A 116 1.16 -5.74 -13.29
C GLU A 116 0.44 -5.48 -11.97
N ILE A 117 1.00 -4.58 -11.15
CA ILE A 117 0.44 -4.17 -9.87
C ILE A 117 -0.06 -2.72 -9.96
N LEU A 118 -1.34 -2.51 -9.61
CA LEU A 118 -1.92 -1.19 -9.43
C LEU A 118 -1.48 -0.59 -8.09
N PRO A 119 -1.05 0.67 -8.04
CA PRO A 119 -0.67 1.32 -6.80
C PRO A 119 -1.89 1.63 -5.93
N SER A 120 -1.65 1.72 -4.63
CA SER A 120 -2.65 2.18 -3.65
C SER A 120 -2.93 3.68 -3.79
N LEU A 121 -4.17 4.09 -3.56
CA LEU A 121 -4.60 5.50 -3.42
C LEU A 121 -4.14 6.17 -2.11
N ILE A 122 -3.65 5.38 -1.15
CA ILE A 122 -3.26 5.91 0.15
C ILE A 122 -1.92 6.61 -0.01
N CYS A 123 -1.91 7.90 0.31
CA CYS A 123 -0.71 8.71 0.44
C CYS A 123 -0.81 9.58 1.69
N GLU A 124 0.22 10.38 1.95
CA GLU A 124 0.22 11.31 3.07
C GLU A 124 -1.03 12.21 3.06
N GLY A 125 -1.75 12.26 4.17
CA GLY A 125 -3.00 13.02 4.31
C GLY A 125 -4.27 12.32 3.83
N ILE A 126 -4.22 11.09 3.32
CA ILE A 126 -5.40 10.32 2.89
C ILE A 126 -5.67 9.15 3.84
N GLY A 127 -6.85 9.14 4.46
CA GLY A 127 -7.34 8.03 5.28
C GLY A 127 -7.77 6.81 4.44
N TYR A 128 -7.78 5.63 5.05
CA TYR A 128 -8.27 4.41 4.42
C TYR A 128 -9.74 4.55 3.97
N GLU A 129 -10.56 5.17 4.80
CA GLU A 129 -11.98 5.43 4.50
C GLU A 129 -12.16 6.32 3.26
N SER A 130 -11.33 7.36 3.13
CA SER A 130 -11.34 8.25 1.96
C SER A 130 -10.97 7.49 0.69
N ALA A 131 -9.94 6.65 0.75
CA ALA A 131 -9.50 5.83 -0.38
C ALA A 131 -10.59 4.83 -0.81
N GLN A 132 -11.21 4.11 0.14
CA GLN A 132 -12.33 3.20 -0.14
C GLN A 132 -13.55 3.94 -0.71
N HIS A 133 -13.81 5.16 -0.25
CA HIS A 133 -14.91 5.97 -0.76
C HIS A 133 -14.71 6.36 -2.22
N ILE A 134 -13.46 6.67 -2.59
CA ILE A 134 -13.07 6.99 -3.95
C ILE A 134 -13.20 5.74 -4.83
N GLU A 135 -12.65 4.60 -4.40
CA GLU A 135 -12.71 3.32 -5.12
C GLU A 135 -14.15 2.92 -5.49
N LYS A 136 -15.09 3.01 -4.54
CA LYS A 136 -16.52 2.70 -4.77
C LYS A 136 -17.20 3.62 -5.78
N LYS A 137 -16.61 4.77 -6.10
CA LYS A 137 -17.17 5.80 -6.97
C LYS A 137 -16.39 5.96 -8.27
N GLN A 138 -15.39 5.12 -8.52
CA GLN A 138 -14.72 5.08 -9.82
C GLN A 138 -15.64 4.44 -10.88
N PRO A 139 -15.43 4.74 -12.17
CA PRO A 139 -14.52 5.76 -12.70
C PRO A 139 -15.15 7.16 -12.66
N PHE A 140 -14.31 8.19 -12.61
CA PHE A 140 -14.70 9.60 -12.68
C PHE A 140 -14.44 10.15 -14.09
N LYS A 141 -15.42 10.88 -14.64
CA LYS A 141 -15.31 11.52 -15.96
C LYS A 141 -14.47 12.80 -15.96
N GLY A 142 -14.32 13.44 -14.80
CA GLY A 142 -13.56 14.68 -14.64
C GLY A 142 -13.65 15.25 -13.24
N ILE A 143 -13.05 16.43 -13.04
CA ILE A 143 -12.98 17.07 -11.71
C ILE A 143 -14.36 17.45 -11.16
N LYS A 144 -15.29 17.86 -12.03
CA LYS A 144 -16.70 18.15 -11.67
C LYS A 144 -17.39 16.91 -11.13
N ASP A 145 -17.28 15.79 -11.85
CA ASP A 145 -17.88 14.51 -11.44
C ASP A 145 -17.28 14.01 -10.12
N PHE A 146 -15.96 14.15 -9.96
CA PHE A 146 -15.27 13.84 -8.71
C PHE A 146 -15.73 14.73 -7.54
N ALA A 147 -15.90 16.04 -7.77
CA ALA A 147 -16.37 17.00 -6.76
C ALA A 147 -17.81 16.71 -6.31
N THR A 148 -18.71 16.37 -7.24
CA THR A 148 -20.12 16.07 -6.96
C THR A 148 -20.29 14.72 -6.27
N ARG A 149 -19.57 13.69 -6.73
CA ARG A 149 -19.75 12.33 -6.22
C ARG A 149 -19.05 12.13 -4.88
N THR A 150 -17.96 12.82 -4.56
CA THR A 150 -17.22 12.57 -3.30
C THR A 150 -17.82 13.29 -2.09
N LYS A 151 -17.87 12.62 -0.93
CA LYS A 151 -18.35 13.22 0.33
C LYS A 151 -17.35 14.27 0.85
N THR A 152 -17.85 15.45 1.22
CA THR A 152 -17.04 16.57 1.74
C THR A 152 -16.26 16.24 3.01
N LYS A 153 -16.82 15.41 3.89
CA LYS A 153 -16.16 15.00 5.14
C LYS A 153 -14.93 14.11 4.89
N LEU A 154 -14.97 13.26 3.85
CA LEU A 154 -13.94 12.27 3.57
C LEU A 154 -12.87 12.78 2.61
N VAL A 155 -13.28 13.57 1.62
CA VAL A 155 -12.38 14.16 0.62
C VAL A 155 -12.40 15.65 0.86
N ASN A 156 -11.37 16.21 1.49
CA ASN A 156 -11.21 17.66 1.67
C ASN A 156 -10.18 18.22 0.68
N ALA A 157 -9.96 19.54 0.67
CA ALA A 157 -8.97 20.18 -0.19
C ALA A 157 -7.55 19.61 0.02
N ARG A 158 -7.21 19.24 1.27
CA ARG A 158 -5.93 18.59 1.61
C ARG A 158 -5.76 17.22 0.95
N VAL A 159 -6.81 16.39 0.94
CA VAL A 159 -6.83 15.08 0.27
C VAL A 159 -6.66 15.26 -1.24
N VAL A 160 -7.34 16.24 -1.83
CA VAL A 160 -7.21 16.51 -3.28
C VAL A 160 -5.80 17.01 -3.63
N ALA A 161 -5.24 17.90 -2.79
CA ALA A 161 -3.86 18.35 -2.94
C ALA A 161 -2.88 17.17 -2.88
N ALA A 162 -3.05 16.27 -1.90
CA ALA A 162 -2.21 15.08 -1.76
C ALA A 162 -2.31 14.14 -2.98
N LEU A 163 -3.52 13.89 -3.49
CA LEU A 163 -3.75 13.09 -4.70
C LEU A 163 -3.12 13.73 -5.94
N ALA A 164 -3.25 15.05 -6.08
CA ALA A 164 -2.70 15.79 -7.22
C ALA A 164 -1.17 15.82 -7.18
N SER A 165 -0.55 16.10 -6.02
CA SER A 165 0.90 16.08 -5.82
C SER A 165 1.50 14.69 -6.11
N ASN A 166 0.76 13.63 -5.77
CA ASN A 166 1.16 12.25 -6.05
C ASN A 166 0.90 11.80 -7.50
N GLY A 167 0.26 12.64 -8.32
CA GLY A 167 0.06 12.39 -9.76
C GLY A 167 -1.16 11.51 -10.10
N PHE A 168 -2.10 11.26 -9.18
CA PHE A 168 -3.29 10.44 -9.47
C PHE A 168 -4.24 11.07 -10.50
N PHE A 169 -4.21 12.40 -10.62
CA PHE A 169 -4.96 13.16 -11.64
C PHE A 169 -4.14 13.43 -12.92
N GLY A 170 -2.97 12.80 -13.05
CA GLY A 170 -2.07 12.95 -14.18
C GLY A 170 -1.06 14.10 -14.04
N ASN A 171 -0.14 14.18 -15.00
CA ASN A 171 1.02 15.09 -14.94
C ASN A 171 0.66 16.58 -14.95
N LYS A 172 -0.46 16.97 -15.59
CA LYS A 172 -0.91 18.38 -15.62
C LYS A 172 -1.32 18.85 -14.21
N ALA A 173 -2.09 18.03 -13.49
CA ALA A 173 -2.50 18.34 -12.13
C ALA A 173 -1.34 18.33 -11.13
N LYS A 174 -0.29 17.54 -11.39
CA LYS A 174 0.92 17.50 -10.58
C LYS A 174 1.77 18.78 -10.70
N LYS A 175 1.78 19.43 -11.87
CA LYS A 175 2.52 20.69 -12.08
C LYS A 175 1.86 21.87 -11.37
N ASP A 176 0.53 21.99 -11.49
CA ASP A 176 -0.23 23.12 -10.96
C ASP A 176 -1.24 22.68 -9.90
N VAL A 177 -0.74 22.09 -8.81
CA VAL A 177 -1.57 21.54 -7.72
C VAL A 177 -2.50 22.60 -7.12
N VAL A 178 -2.00 23.82 -6.89
CA VAL A 178 -2.79 24.93 -6.31
C VAL A 178 -3.99 25.24 -7.18
N SER A 179 -3.78 25.48 -8.48
CA SER A 179 -4.87 25.78 -9.42
C SER A 179 -5.89 24.64 -9.52
N PHE A 180 -5.44 23.39 -9.39
CA PHE A 180 -6.31 22.21 -9.45
C PHE A 180 -7.19 22.12 -8.20
N VAL A 181 -6.62 22.39 -7.03
CA VAL A 181 -7.34 22.41 -5.75
C VAL A 181 -8.33 23.57 -5.71
N ASP A 182 -7.97 24.74 -6.23
CA ASP A 182 -8.87 25.90 -6.30
C ASP A 182 -10.07 25.62 -7.21
N LYS A 183 -9.83 25.02 -8.39
CA LYS A 183 -10.90 24.57 -9.29
C LYS A 183 -11.83 23.58 -8.58
N PHE A 184 -11.28 22.63 -7.83
CA PHE A 184 -12.07 21.67 -7.06
C PHE A 184 -12.90 22.35 -5.95
N ALA A 185 -12.29 23.31 -5.24
CA ALA A 185 -12.95 24.06 -4.18
C ALA A 185 -14.11 24.90 -4.73
N ASN A 186 -13.91 25.58 -5.86
CA ASN A 186 -14.92 26.37 -6.55
C ASN A 186 -16.10 25.50 -6.98
N TRP A 187 -15.84 24.38 -7.65
CA TRP A 187 -16.91 23.44 -8.04
C TRP A 187 -17.73 22.97 -6.85
N ARG A 188 -17.10 22.69 -5.70
CA ARG A 188 -17.84 22.29 -4.50
C ARG A 188 -18.63 23.42 -3.86
N HIS A 189 -18.10 24.64 -3.89
CA HIS A 189 -18.82 25.82 -3.44
C HIS A 189 -20.08 26.03 -4.28
N ASP A 190 -19.95 25.92 -5.61
CA ASP A 190 -21.04 26.09 -6.57
C ASP A 190 -22.11 25.00 -6.42
N ILE A 191 -21.71 23.73 -6.23
CA ILE A 191 -22.65 22.63 -5.96
C ILE A 191 -23.42 22.87 -4.66
N LYS A 192 -22.75 23.33 -3.61
CA LYS A 192 -23.38 23.63 -2.32
C LYS A 192 -24.34 24.82 -2.43
N ALA A 193 -23.98 25.83 -3.23
CA ALA A 193 -24.83 26.99 -3.52
C ALA A 193 -26.06 26.60 -4.35
N ALA A 194 -25.90 25.74 -5.37
CA ALA A 194 -27.00 25.22 -6.20
C ALA A 194 -27.98 24.36 -5.39
N GLY A 195 -27.47 23.46 -4.53
CA GLY A 195 -28.30 22.63 -3.66
C GLY A 195 -29.11 23.43 -2.62
N ARG A 196 -28.61 24.59 -2.16
CA ARG A 196 -29.35 25.51 -1.28
C ARG A 196 -30.45 26.28 -2.02
N ARG A 197 -30.33 26.45 -3.34
CA ARG A 197 -31.30 27.17 -4.18
C ARG A 197 -32.37 26.25 -4.78
N GLY A 198 -32.38 24.96 -4.44
CA GLY A 198 -33.35 23.99 -4.97
C GLY A 198 -33.17 23.67 -6.45
N VAL A 199 -32.07 24.10 -7.08
CA VAL A 199 -31.79 23.85 -8.48
C VAL A 199 -31.06 22.52 -8.57
N ILE A 200 -31.75 21.48 -9.04
CA ILE A 200 -31.12 20.25 -9.53
C ILE A 200 -30.14 20.71 -10.61
N ALA A 201 -28.87 20.32 -10.49
CA ALA A 201 -27.79 20.73 -11.38
C ALA A 201 -27.99 20.16 -12.80
N GLY A 202 -28.97 20.69 -13.52
CA GLY A 202 -29.05 20.72 -14.98
C GLY A 202 -28.18 21.87 -15.49
N ASN A 203 -27.56 21.64 -16.63
CA ASN A 203 -26.49 22.43 -17.22
C ASN A 203 -26.77 23.94 -17.28
N MET A 204 -25.95 24.74 -16.60
CA MET A 204 -25.96 26.21 -16.68
C MET A 204 -25.09 26.75 -17.85
N PHE A 205 -24.42 25.86 -18.60
CA PHE A 205 -23.42 26.23 -19.63
C PHE A 205 -23.47 25.37 -20.90
N GLU A 206 -24.53 24.60 -21.14
CA GLU A 206 -24.79 24.09 -22.49
C GLU A 206 -25.84 24.99 -23.13
N PRO A 207 -25.57 25.61 -24.30
CA PRO A 207 -26.63 26.25 -25.04
C PRO A 207 -27.62 25.16 -25.43
N GLU A 208 -28.88 25.32 -25.04
CA GLU A 208 -29.98 24.56 -25.64
C GLU A 208 -29.89 24.83 -27.15
N ASN A 209 -29.43 23.84 -27.90
CA ASN A 209 -29.60 23.86 -29.35
C ASN A 209 -31.11 23.85 -29.59
N SER A 210 -31.59 24.99 -30.06
CA SER A 210 -32.87 25.13 -30.74
C SER A 210 -32.86 24.24 -31.98
N GLU A 211 -33.63 23.16 -31.96
CA GLU A 211 -34.52 22.65 -33.03
C GLU A 211 -35.31 21.43 -32.54
#